data_AF-A0A914BUN3-F1
#
_entry.id   AF-A0A914BUN3-F1
#
_cell.length_a   1.000
_cell.length_b   1.000
_cell.length_c   1.000
_cell.angle_alpha   90.00
_cell.angle_beta   90.00
_cell.angle_gamma   90.00
#
_symmetry.space_group_name_H-M   'P 1'
#
loop_
_entity.id
_entity.type
_entity.pdbx_description
1 polymer ?
#
loop_
_entity_poly.entity_id
_entity_poly.type
_entity_poly.pdbx_seq_one_letter_code
_entity_poly.pdbx_strand_id
1 'polypeptide(L)'
;MLTKYLISFAVFLINCLLATSELTYTPDECKELGFNVNTLKCSACDILTQFQLEQILTDCQRCCTKDKVDTHEKFPMAQIEICECNLHRFPQVNHFVKSELKDQWGSKLKVKHVRGTLPTIVLKNHDGQPQRSLNVEKWDTDTITEFLNDWLE
;
A
#
# COMPACT_ATOMS: atom_id res chain seq x y z
N MET A 1 3.28 -45.24 -35.90
CA MET A 1 3.85 -43.90 -35.62
C MET A 1 2.80 -42.80 -35.62
N LEU A 2 1.87 -42.78 -36.60
CA LEU A 2 0.78 -41.78 -36.71
C LEU A 2 -0.11 -41.64 -35.46
N THR A 3 -0.45 -42.75 -34.80
CA THR A 3 -1.25 -42.73 -33.56
C THR A 3 -0.56 -42.03 -32.39
N LYS A 4 0.77 -42.09 -32.30
CA LYS A 4 1.53 -41.36 -31.26
C LYS A 4 1.54 -39.85 -31.51
N TYR A 5 1.59 -39.42 -32.77
CA TYR A 5 1.48 -38.01 -33.14
C TYR A 5 0.08 -37.44 -32.87
N LEU A 6 -0.97 -38.22 -33.15
CA LEU A 6 -2.35 -37.82 -32.86
C LEU A 6 -2.61 -37.66 -31.35
N ILE A 7 -2.10 -38.58 -30.53
CA ILE A 7 -2.22 -38.48 -29.06
C ILE A 7 -1.40 -37.29 -28.54
N SER A 8 -0.18 -37.09 -29.03
CA SER A 8 0.66 -35.95 -28.65
C SER A 8 0.00 -34.60 -29.00
N PHE A 9 -0.59 -34.51 -30.19
CA PHE A 9 -1.32 -33.32 -30.65
C PHE A 9 -2.59 -33.07 -29.81
N ALA A 10 -3.33 -34.12 -29.47
CA ALA A 10 -4.50 -34.01 -28.59
C ALA A 10 -4.11 -33.53 -27.18
N VAL A 11 -3.01 -34.04 -26.62
CA VAL A 11 -2.50 -33.59 -25.31
C VAL A 11 -2.03 -32.13 -25.37
N PHE A 12 -1.41 -31.71 -26.47
CA PHE A 12 -1.02 -30.32 -26.67
C PHE A 12 -2.23 -29.38 -26.77
N LEU A 13 -3.28 -29.78 -27.48
CA LEU A 13 -4.54 -29.02 -27.57
C LEU A 13 -5.25 -28.90 -26.22
N ILE A 14 -5.30 -29.99 -25.43
CA ILE A 14 -5.92 -29.99 -24.08
C ILE A 14 -5.15 -29.06 -23.14
N ASN A 15 -3.81 -29.06 -23.17
CA ASN A 15 -3.01 -28.14 -22.36
C ASN A 15 -3.15 -26.67 -22.81
N CYS A 16 -3.40 -26.43 -24.11
CA CYS A 16 -3.65 -25.08 -24.64
C CYS A 16 -5.03 -24.54 -24.19
N LEU A 17 -6.05 -25.40 -24.08
CA LEU A 17 -7.38 -25.05 -23.57
C LEU A 17 -7.38 -24.69 -22.06
N LEU A 18 -6.39 -25.15 -21.30
CA LEU A 18 -6.21 -24.79 -19.89
C LEU A 18 -5.39 -23.51 -19.69
N ALA A 19 -5.00 -22.81 -20.76
CA ALA A 19 -4.45 -21.47 -20.65
C ALA A 19 -5.56 -20.52 -20.16
N THR A 20 -5.62 -20.35 -18.83
CA THR A 20 -6.58 -19.50 -18.14
C THR A 20 -6.46 -18.07 -18.66
N SER A 21 -7.43 -17.62 -19.44
CA SER A 21 -7.71 -16.19 -19.54
C SER A 21 -8.18 -15.70 -18.17
N GLU A 22 -7.62 -14.59 -17.67
CA GLU A 22 -8.24 -13.88 -16.56
C GLU A 22 -9.66 -13.50 -17.02
N LEU A 23 -10.69 -14.17 -16.48
CA LEU A 23 -12.08 -13.99 -16.90
C LEU A 23 -12.62 -12.68 -16.29
N THR A 24 -12.33 -11.55 -16.94
CA THR A 24 -12.84 -10.23 -16.55
C THR A 24 -14.26 -10.02 -17.07
N TYR A 25 -15.14 -9.45 -16.23
CA TYR A 25 -16.47 -9.04 -16.68
C TYR A 25 -16.41 -7.77 -17.54
N THR A 26 -17.40 -7.60 -18.40
CA THR A 26 -17.62 -6.35 -19.12
C THR A 26 -18.05 -5.23 -18.16
N PRO A 27 -17.85 -3.96 -18.51
CA PRO A 27 -18.29 -2.84 -17.67
C PRO A 27 -19.78 -2.85 -17.33
N ASP A 28 -20.63 -3.34 -18.25
CA ASP A 28 -22.07 -3.42 -18.04
C ASP A 28 -22.45 -4.54 -17.06
N GLU A 29 -21.83 -5.73 -17.18
CA GLU A 29 -22.01 -6.82 -16.21
C GLU A 29 -21.57 -6.41 -14.80
N CYS A 30 -20.43 -5.71 -14.70
CA CYS A 30 -19.97 -5.16 -13.42
C CYS A 30 -20.96 -4.16 -12.83
N LYS A 31 -21.55 -3.31 -13.67
CA LYS A 31 -22.54 -2.32 -13.25
C LYS A 31 -23.84 -2.99 -12.76
N GLU A 32 -24.29 -4.07 -13.39
CA GLU A 32 -25.43 -4.87 -12.94
C GLU A 32 -25.18 -5.52 -11.57
N LEU A 33 -23.94 -5.93 -11.31
CA LEU A 33 -23.48 -6.42 -10.00
C LEU A 33 -23.23 -5.30 -8.98
N GLY A 34 -23.39 -4.04 -9.37
CA GLY A 34 -23.22 -2.87 -8.50
C GLY A 34 -21.79 -2.32 -8.40
N PHE A 35 -20.86 -2.81 -9.23
CA PHE A 35 -19.47 -2.35 -9.27
C PHE A 35 -19.23 -1.29 -10.36
N ASN A 36 -18.35 -0.33 -10.06
CA ASN A 36 -17.86 0.64 -11.05
C ASN A 36 -16.41 0.36 -11.38
N VAL A 37 -16.16 -0.21 -12.56
CA VAL A 37 -14.83 -0.63 -13.03
C VAL A 37 -13.79 0.50 -13.01
N ASN A 38 -14.22 1.75 -13.24
CA ASN A 38 -13.31 2.90 -13.32
C ASN A 38 -12.77 3.32 -11.95
N THR A 39 -13.50 3.05 -10.88
CA THR A 39 -13.15 3.49 -9.52
C THR A 39 -12.77 2.33 -8.59
N LEU A 40 -13.23 1.11 -8.90
CA LEU A 40 -12.95 -0.07 -8.08
C LEU A 40 -11.51 -0.53 -8.26
N LYS A 41 -10.76 -0.54 -7.16
CA LYS A 41 -9.40 -1.07 -7.06
C LYS A 41 -9.39 -2.46 -6.44
N CYS A 42 -8.46 -3.31 -6.85
CA CYS A 42 -8.45 -4.70 -6.39
C CYS A 42 -8.11 -4.80 -4.89
N SER A 43 -7.29 -3.88 -4.37
CA SER A 43 -7.04 -3.70 -2.93
C SER A 43 -8.33 -3.54 -2.11
N ALA A 44 -9.36 -2.89 -2.65
CA ALA A 44 -10.65 -2.75 -1.97
C ALA A 44 -11.41 -4.09 -1.87
N CYS A 45 -11.21 -5.00 -2.82
CA CYS A 45 -11.80 -6.34 -2.77
C CYS A 45 -11.17 -7.18 -1.65
N ASP A 46 -9.86 -7.04 -1.40
CA ASP A 46 -9.16 -7.81 -0.36
C ASP A 46 -9.68 -7.49 1.05
N ILE A 47 -10.12 -6.25 1.28
CA ILE A 47 -10.72 -5.80 2.55
C ILE A 47 -12.03 -6.53 2.84
N LEU A 48 -12.77 -6.98 1.83
CA LEU A 48 -14.08 -7.65 2.00
C LEU A 48 -13.98 -8.94 2.84
N THR A 49 -12.81 -9.60 2.80
CA THR A 49 -12.52 -10.80 3.62
C THR A 49 -12.55 -10.50 5.12
N GLN A 50 -12.21 -9.28 5.52
CA GLN A 50 -12.21 -8.85 6.92
C GLN A 50 -13.64 -8.70 7.49
N PHE A 51 -14.63 -8.50 6.61
CA PHE A 51 -16.03 -8.28 6.97
C PHE A 51 -16.93 -9.49 6.67
N GLN A 52 -16.36 -10.66 6.37
CA GLN A 52 -17.10 -11.88 6.01
C GLN A 52 -18.00 -11.72 4.77
N LEU A 53 -17.63 -10.82 3.84
CA LEU A 53 -18.35 -10.57 2.59
C LEU A 53 -17.75 -11.38 1.43
N GLU A 54 -17.45 -12.65 1.67
CA GLU A 54 -16.79 -13.56 0.72
C GLU A 54 -17.65 -13.82 -0.53
N GLN A 55 -18.98 -13.71 -0.39
CA GLN A 55 -19.94 -13.98 -1.46
C GLN A 55 -19.77 -13.05 -2.66
N ILE A 56 -19.32 -11.81 -2.43
CA ILE A 56 -19.12 -10.79 -3.47
C ILE A 56 -17.65 -10.63 -3.87
N LEU A 57 -16.72 -11.34 -3.20
CA LEU A 57 -15.29 -11.23 -3.44
C LEU A 57 -14.94 -11.63 -4.88
N THR A 58 -15.52 -12.73 -5.36
CA THR A 58 -15.28 -13.24 -6.71
C THR A 58 -15.70 -12.23 -7.78
N ASP A 59 -16.88 -11.62 -7.61
CA ASP A 59 -17.38 -10.63 -8.56
C ASP A 59 -16.60 -9.31 -8.47
N CYS A 60 -16.23 -8.90 -7.26
CA CYS A 60 -15.35 -7.73 -7.04
C CYS A 60 -14.02 -7.89 -7.76
N GLN A 61 -13.36 -9.05 -7.61
CA GLN A 61 -12.06 -9.35 -8.23
C GLN A 61 -12.14 -9.39 -9.76
N ARG A 62 -13.30 -9.73 -10.34
CA ARG A 62 -13.51 -9.72 -11.80
C ARG A 62 -13.82 -8.33 -12.37
N CYS A 63 -14.19 -7.39 -11.51
CA CYS A 63 -14.57 -6.02 -11.87
C CYS A 63 -13.55 -4.96 -11.48
N CYS A 64 -12.54 -5.31 -10.69
CA CYS A 64 -11.57 -4.36 -10.19
C CYS A 64 -10.47 -4.05 -11.21
N THR A 65 -9.96 -2.82 -11.15
CA THR A 65 -8.74 -2.45 -11.85
C THR A 65 -7.54 -2.74 -10.95
N LYS A 66 -6.57 -3.51 -11.44
CA LYS A 66 -5.30 -3.77 -10.73
C LYS A 66 -4.71 -2.45 -10.24
N ASP A 67 -4.38 -2.40 -8.96
CA ASP A 67 -3.74 -1.25 -8.34
C ASP A 67 -2.43 -0.96 -9.08
N LYS A 68 -2.25 0.29 -9.53
CA LYS A 68 -0.92 0.76 -9.86
C LYS A 68 -0.23 0.94 -8.53
N VAL A 69 0.64 0.00 -8.18
CA VAL A 69 1.56 0.21 -7.07
C VAL A 69 2.47 1.35 -7.52
N ASP A 70 2.22 2.55 -6.99
CA ASP A 70 3.15 3.67 -7.12
C ASP A 70 4.41 3.27 -6.35
N THR A 71 5.29 2.55 -7.06
CA THR A 71 6.61 2.15 -6.60
C THR A 71 7.45 3.40 -6.52
N HIS A 72 7.37 4.06 -5.37
CA HIS A 72 8.27 5.13 -5.01
C HIS A 72 9.53 4.51 -4.41
N GLU A 73 10.66 5.19 -4.60
CA GLU A 73 11.91 4.80 -3.96
C GLU A 73 11.76 4.91 -2.44
N LYS A 74 12.04 3.82 -1.73
CA LYS A 74 12.07 3.79 -0.27
C LYS A 74 13.35 4.48 0.23
N PHE A 75 13.28 5.03 1.42
CA PHE A 75 14.38 5.75 2.05
C PHE A 75 14.98 4.90 3.18
N PRO A 76 16.31 4.87 3.32
CA PRO A 76 16.96 4.10 4.37
C PRO A 76 16.71 4.66 5.77
N MET A 77 16.45 5.98 5.88
CA MET A 77 16.29 6.66 7.16
C MET A 77 15.25 7.79 7.08
N ALA A 78 14.60 8.06 8.20
CA ALA A 78 13.78 9.24 8.43
C ALA A 78 14.13 9.93 9.74
N GLN A 79 13.77 11.21 9.83
CA GLN A 79 13.90 12.00 11.03
C GLN A 79 12.66 12.86 11.23
N ILE A 80 12.03 12.79 12.41
CA ILE A 80 10.91 13.65 12.78
C ILE A 80 11.47 14.88 13.49
N GLU A 81 11.33 16.04 12.86
CA GLU A 81 11.69 17.33 13.45
C GLU A 81 10.50 17.92 14.21
N ILE A 82 10.70 18.20 15.51
CA ILE A 82 9.68 18.76 16.41
C ILE A 82 10.23 19.93 17.23
N CYS A 83 9.37 20.87 17.63
CA CYS A 83 9.67 21.79 18.72
C CYS A 83 8.91 21.38 19.97
N GLU A 84 9.61 21.08 21.07
CA GLU A 84 8.94 20.83 22.36
C GLU A 84 8.10 22.02 22.83
N CYS A 85 8.48 23.23 22.41
CA CYS A 85 7.78 24.47 22.70
C CYS A 85 6.34 24.52 22.20
N ASN A 86 6.02 23.77 21.14
CA ASN A 86 4.71 23.79 20.49
C ASN A 86 4.08 22.41 20.33
N LEU A 87 4.80 21.33 20.67
CA LEU A 87 4.38 19.94 20.45
C LEU A 87 3.05 19.60 21.12
N HIS A 88 2.71 20.24 22.25
CA HIS A 88 1.43 20.06 22.92
C HIS A 88 0.21 20.39 22.03
N ARG A 89 0.38 21.25 21.01
CA ARG A 89 -0.68 21.59 20.05
C ARG A 89 -0.96 20.48 19.02
N PHE A 90 -0.13 19.45 18.97
CA PHE A 90 -0.23 18.34 18.03
C PHE A 90 -0.32 17.02 18.80
N PRO A 91 -1.47 16.71 19.44
CA PRO A 91 -1.57 15.57 20.37
C PRO A 91 -1.20 14.22 19.74
N GLN A 92 -1.58 14.01 18.49
CA GLN A 92 -1.29 12.77 17.75
C GLN A 92 0.22 12.61 17.51
N VAL A 93 0.88 13.62 16.94
CA VAL A 93 2.34 13.63 16.76
C VAL A 93 3.05 13.50 18.11
N ASN A 94 2.61 14.24 19.13
CA ASN A 94 3.16 14.18 20.49
C ASN A 94 3.08 12.77 21.08
N HIS A 95 1.95 12.09 20.89
CA HIS A 95 1.78 10.70 21.31
C HIS A 95 2.75 9.78 20.57
N PHE A 96 2.83 9.88 19.25
CA PHE A 96 3.73 9.07 18.43
C PHE A 96 5.21 9.22 18.85
N VAL A 97 5.71 10.45 19.00
CA VAL A 97 7.14 10.69 19.29
C VAL A 97 7.56 10.44 20.74
N LYS A 98 6.61 10.45 21.69
CA LYS A 98 6.90 10.21 23.13
C LYS A 98 6.60 8.79 23.60
N SER A 99 5.77 8.05 22.88
CA SER A 99 5.50 6.64 23.17
C SER A 99 6.58 5.74 22.56
N GLU A 100 6.45 4.43 22.83
CA GLU A 100 7.30 3.39 22.24
C GLU A 100 6.98 3.14 20.75
N LEU A 101 5.95 3.79 20.18
CA LEU A 101 5.56 3.61 18.78
C LEU A 101 6.71 3.93 17.81
N LYS A 102 7.43 5.03 18.05
CA LYS A 102 8.61 5.39 17.24
C LYS A 102 9.71 4.32 17.24
N ASP A 103 9.75 3.45 18.24
CA ASP A 103 10.83 2.46 18.40
C ASP A 103 10.66 1.26 17.46
N GLN A 104 9.48 1.12 16.82
CA GLN A 104 9.22 0.13 15.77
C GLN A 104 10.24 0.18 14.62
N TRP A 105 10.80 1.36 14.32
CA TRP A 105 11.78 1.54 13.24
C TRP A 105 13.24 1.56 13.71
N GLY A 106 13.49 1.35 15.00
CA GLY A 106 14.84 1.26 15.56
C GLY A 106 15.76 2.40 15.13
N SER A 107 16.89 2.08 14.50
CA SER A 107 17.88 3.08 14.06
C SER A 107 17.47 3.87 12.81
N LYS A 108 16.45 3.42 12.07
CA LYS A 108 15.98 4.04 10.83
C LYS A 108 15.19 5.33 11.09
N LEU A 109 14.54 5.46 12.25
CA LEU A 109 13.76 6.64 12.62
C LEU A 109 14.41 7.36 13.81
N LYS A 110 14.63 8.68 13.66
CA LYS A 110 15.15 9.52 14.75
C LYS A 110 14.23 10.71 15.02
N VAL A 111 14.13 11.13 16.28
CA VAL A 111 13.47 12.39 16.64
C VAL A 111 14.54 13.46 16.83
N LYS A 112 14.36 14.62 16.20
CA LYS A 112 15.27 15.77 16.34
C LYS A 112 14.49 16.98 16.82
N HIS A 113 15.03 17.63 17.84
CA HIS A 113 14.46 18.84 18.39
C HIS A 113 14.98 20.06 17.61
N VAL A 114 14.06 20.79 16.98
CA VAL A 114 14.35 22.01 16.21
C VAL A 114 13.43 23.11 16.70
N ARG A 115 13.99 24.19 17.25
CA ARG A 115 13.19 25.28 17.82
C ARG A 115 12.36 25.96 16.75
N GLY A 116 11.08 26.21 17.07
CA GLY A 116 10.14 26.89 16.19
C GLY A 116 9.60 26.04 15.02
N THR A 117 10.09 24.82 14.81
CA THR A 117 9.58 23.97 13.74
C THR A 117 8.17 23.47 14.04
N LEU A 118 7.40 23.25 12.98
CA LEU A 118 6.19 22.45 13.00
C LEU A 118 6.58 20.97 12.80
N PRO A 119 5.81 20.02 13.33
CA PRO A 119 6.00 18.59 13.06
C PRO A 119 6.27 18.30 11.60
N THR A 120 7.47 17.81 11.32
CA THR A 120 7.94 17.55 9.96
C THR A 120 8.68 16.23 9.89
N ILE A 121 8.30 15.35 8.96
CA ILE A 121 9.09 14.15 8.63
C ILE A 121 10.10 14.53 7.55
N VAL A 122 11.36 14.21 7.78
CA VAL A 122 12.47 14.41 6.83
C VAL A 122 13.04 13.05 6.43
N LEU A 123 12.83 12.65 5.18
CA LEU A 123 13.37 11.43 4.59
C LEU A 123 14.82 11.67 4.16
N LYS A 124 15.69 10.69 4.41
CA LYS A 124 17.14 10.79 4.21
C LYS A 124 17.68 9.62 3.40
N ASN A 125 18.70 9.88 2.60
CA ASN A 125 19.47 8.85 1.90
C ASN A 125 20.47 8.14 2.85
N HIS A 126 21.26 7.20 2.34
CA HIS A 126 22.23 6.43 3.15
C HIS A 126 23.30 7.30 3.83
N ASP A 127 23.62 8.45 3.24
CA ASP A 127 24.58 9.42 3.80
C ASP A 127 23.96 10.29 4.91
N GLY A 128 22.67 10.10 5.21
CA GLY A 128 21.93 10.91 6.18
C GLY A 128 21.55 12.30 5.67
N GLN A 129 21.68 12.55 4.36
CA GLN A 129 21.32 13.83 3.73
C GLN A 129 19.81 13.89 3.48
N PRO A 130 19.17 15.03 3.81
CA PRO A 130 17.74 15.21 3.61
C PRO A 130 17.40 15.22 2.11
N GLN A 131 16.46 14.37 1.71
CA GLN A 131 15.97 14.28 0.32
C GLN A 131 14.57 14.87 0.19
N ARG A 132 13.71 14.64 1.19
CA ARG A 132 12.32 15.10 1.16
C ARG A 132 11.85 15.49 2.56
N SER A 133 10.98 16.49 2.63
CA SER A 133 10.33 16.93 3.88
C SER A 133 8.82 17.01 3.71
N LEU A 134 8.08 16.54 4.71
CA LEU A 134 6.62 16.56 4.74
C LEU A 134 6.14 17.16 6.06
N ASN A 135 5.21 18.11 5.97
CA ASN A 135 4.51 18.63 7.13
C ASN A 135 3.45 17.60 7.59
N VAL A 136 3.47 17.26 8.88
CA VAL A 136 2.60 16.22 9.46
C VAL A 136 1.73 16.75 10.61
N GLU A 137 1.49 18.07 10.65
CA GLU A 137 0.71 18.71 11.72
C GLU A 137 -0.70 18.13 11.88
N LYS A 138 -1.29 17.69 10.77
CA LYS A 138 -2.68 17.20 10.70
C LYS A 138 -2.77 15.67 10.68
N TRP A 139 -1.64 14.97 10.76
CA TRP A 139 -1.63 13.52 10.69
C TRP A 139 -1.94 12.92 12.06
N ASP A 140 -2.71 11.83 12.05
CA ASP A 140 -2.86 10.98 13.22
C ASP A 140 -1.73 9.96 13.32
N THR A 141 -1.71 9.23 14.44
CA THR A 141 -0.68 8.24 14.75
C THR A 141 -0.63 7.11 13.71
N ASP A 142 -1.79 6.71 13.20
CA ASP A 142 -1.93 5.61 12.24
C ASP A 142 -1.39 6.02 10.88
N THR A 143 -1.73 7.23 10.42
CA THR A 143 -1.22 7.81 9.16
C THR A 143 0.31 7.94 9.19
N ILE A 144 0.89 8.37 10.32
CA ILE A 144 2.35 8.43 10.47
C ILE A 144 2.97 7.04 10.36
N THR A 145 2.36 6.04 10.99
CA THR A 145 2.83 4.66 11.00
C THR A 145 2.78 4.03 9.61
N GLU A 146 1.64 4.14 8.93
CA GLU A 146 1.45 3.66 7.56
C GLU A 146 2.46 4.32 6.61
N PHE A 147 2.58 5.64 6.69
CA PHE A 147 3.55 6.37 5.89
C PHE A 147 4.98 5.87 6.10
N LEU A 148 5.41 5.66 7.35
CA LEU A 148 6.76 5.19 7.62
C LEU A 148 6.99 3.74 7.17
N ASN A 149 5.97 2.87 7.23
CA ASN A 149 6.07 1.49 6.72
C ASN A 149 6.21 1.46 5.19
N ASP A 150 5.51 2.35 4.50
CA ASP A 150 5.54 2.43 3.05
C ASP A 150 6.83 3.07 2.55
N TRP A 151 7.28 4.15 3.21
CA TRP A 151 8.38 4.99 2.73
C TRP A 151 9.77 4.60 3.24
N LEU A 152 9.88 3.77 4.28
CA LEU A 152 11.17 3.26 4.77
C LEU A 152 11.47 1.86 4.24
N GLU A 153 12.76 1.60 4.02
CA GLU A 153 13.33 0.25 3.84
C GLU A 153 13.17 -0.60 5.09
#